data_AF-A0A1B6BCJ9-F1
#
_entry.id   AF-A0A1B6BCJ9-F1
#
_cell.length_a   1.000
_cell.length_b   1.000
_cell.length_c   1.000
_cell.angle_alpha   90.00
_cell.angle_beta   90.00
_cell.angle_gamma   90.00
#
_symmetry.space_group_name_H-M   'P 1'
#
loop_
_entity.id
_entity.type
_entity.pdbx_description
1 polymer ?
#
loop_
_entity_poly.entity_id
_entity_poly.type
_entity_poly.pdbx_seq_one_letter_code
_entity_poly.pdbx_strand_id
1 'polypeptide(L)'
;MMYTGLINPYRKYMPLAESTEAITLNEGNTPLIRAKNLETLMPRIEIYLKYDGFNPTGSFKARGMTMAVTKAVDSDYDHLKSIIGGILND
;
A
#
# COMPACT_ATOMS: atom_id res chain seq x y z
N MET A 1 -17.58 -2.62 -9.08
CA MET A 1 -17.33 -1.59 -8.05
C MET A 1 -15.95 -1.02 -8.30
N MET A 2 -15.78 0.30 -8.31
CA MET A 2 -14.46 0.92 -8.47
C MET A 2 -13.64 0.70 -7.19
N TYR A 3 -12.32 0.55 -7.34
CA TYR A 3 -11.42 0.44 -6.19
C TYR A 3 -11.27 1.82 -5.52
N THR A 4 -11.36 1.87 -4.19
CA THR A 4 -11.42 3.11 -3.42
C THR A 4 -10.27 3.23 -2.41
N GLY A 5 -9.08 2.74 -2.76
CA GLY A 5 -7.90 2.75 -1.88
C GLY A 5 -7.87 1.68 -0.81
N LEU A 6 -6.77 1.65 -0.05
CA LEU A 6 -6.51 0.61 0.95
C LEU A 6 -7.40 0.75 2.19
N ILE A 7 -7.61 1.97 2.66
CA ILE A 7 -8.29 2.22 3.95
C ILE A 7 -9.73 1.75 3.91
N ASN A 8 -10.51 2.10 2.89
CA ASN A 8 -11.95 1.83 2.83
C ASN A 8 -12.32 0.34 2.98
N PRO A 9 -11.75 -0.61 2.20
CA PRO A 9 -12.07 -2.03 2.36
C PRO A 9 -11.49 -2.67 3.65
N TYR A 10 -10.48 -2.06 4.27
CA TYR A 10 -9.80 -2.60 5.45
C TYR A 10 -10.00 -1.77 6.73
N ARG A 11 -10.92 -0.80 6.73
CA ARG A 11 -11.09 0.20 7.80
C ARG A 11 -11.25 -0.42 9.19
N LYS A 12 -12.00 -1.51 9.29
CA LYS A 12 -12.21 -2.25 10.54
C LYS A 12 -10.94 -2.77 11.23
N TYR A 13 -9.81 -2.79 10.52
CA TYR A 13 -8.50 -3.22 11.04
C TYR A 13 -7.57 -2.03 11.33
N MET A 14 -8.03 -0.79 11.16
CA MET A 14 -7.22 0.42 11.26
C MET A 14 -7.68 1.29 12.43
N PRO A 15 -6.75 2.02 13.09
CA PRO A 15 -7.08 2.92 14.20
C PRO A 15 -7.60 4.28 13.69
N LEU A 16 -8.73 4.26 12.95
CA LEU A 16 -9.41 5.43 12.42
C LEU A 16 -10.86 5.49 12.93
N ALA A 17 -11.38 6.69 13.16
CA ALA A 17 -12.80 6.84 13.42
C ALA A 17 -13.62 6.51 12.16
N GLU A 18 -14.89 6.15 12.33
CA GLU A 18 -15.79 5.94 11.19
C GLU A 18 -16.00 7.23 10.38
N SER A 19 -15.95 8.38 11.07
CA SER A 19 -16.06 9.71 10.46
C SER A 19 -14.81 10.16 9.72
N THR A 20 -13.66 9.52 9.92
CA THR A 20 -12.40 9.95 9.28
C THR A 20 -12.43 9.66 7.78
N GLU A 21 -12.37 10.69 6.95
CA GLU A 21 -12.27 10.55 5.49
C GLU A 21 -10.89 9.99 5.09
N ALA A 22 -10.86 8.99 4.21
CA ALA A 22 -9.62 8.36 3.78
C ALA A 22 -8.93 9.18 2.67
N ILE A 23 -7.68 9.58 2.91
CA ILE A 23 -6.83 10.21 1.89
C ILE A 23 -6.13 9.11 1.11
N THR A 24 -6.46 8.97 -0.17
CA THR A 24 -6.06 7.81 -1.00
C THR A 24 -5.57 8.23 -2.38
N LEU A 25 -4.60 7.50 -2.91
CA LEU A 25 -4.22 7.54 -4.33
C LEU A 25 -4.59 6.23 -5.05
N ASN A 26 -5.51 5.45 -4.47
CA ASN A 26 -5.85 4.09 -4.88
C ASN A 26 -4.69 3.10 -4.74
N GLU A 27 -3.86 3.30 -3.72
CA GLU A 27 -2.84 2.33 -3.31
C GLU A 27 -3.46 1.02 -2.80
N GLY A 28 -2.71 -0.07 -2.91
CA GLY A 28 -3.17 -1.40 -2.57
C GLY A 28 -3.73 -2.15 -3.78
N ASN A 29 -4.43 -3.26 -3.50
CA ASN A 29 -4.96 -4.19 -4.50
C ASN A 29 -4.00 -4.56 -5.65
N THR A 30 -2.69 -4.59 -5.35
CA THR A 30 -1.65 -4.88 -6.34
C THR A 30 -1.67 -6.36 -6.76
N PRO A 31 -1.23 -6.68 -8.00
CA PRO A 31 -1.24 -8.05 -8.50
C PRO A 31 -0.50 -9.03 -7.59
N LEU A 32 -1.05 -10.24 -7.48
CA LEU A 32 -0.35 -11.41 -6.95
C LEU A 32 -0.07 -12.36 -8.11
N ILE A 33 1.16 -12.33 -8.62
CA ILE A 33 1.53 -12.96 -9.90
C ILE A 33 2.19 -14.31 -9.62
N ARG A 34 1.62 -15.39 -10.16
CA ARG A 34 2.26 -16.72 -10.08
C ARG A 34 3.48 -16.79 -10.99
N ALA A 35 4.65 -17.04 -10.43
CA ALA A 35 5.93 -17.04 -11.13
C ALA A 35 6.31 -18.43 -11.65
N LYS A 36 5.54 -18.95 -12.62
CA LYS A 36 5.74 -20.30 -13.19
C LYS A 36 7.17 -20.57 -13.67
N ASN A 37 7.86 -19.56 -14.20
CA ASN A 37 9.24 -19.70 -14.66
C ASN A 37 10.20 -19.98 -13.49
N LEU A 38 9.98 -19.36 -12.33
CA LEU A 38 10.79 -19.60 -11.12
C LEU A 38 10.46 -20.95 -10.48
N GLU A 39 9.20 -21.41 -10.57
CA GLU A 39 8.80 -22.74 -10.09
C GLU A 39 9.58 -23.86 -10.79
N THR A 40 10.07 -23.65 -12.02
CA THR A 40 10.92 -24.63 -12.73
C THR A 40 12.28 -24.85 -12.03
N LEU A 41 12.77 -23.85 -11.29
CA LEU A 41 14.03 -23.91 -10.55
C LEU A 41 13.86 -24.53 -9.16
N MET A 42 12.62 -24.58 -8.63
CA MET A 42 12.30 -25.08 -7.30
C MET A 42 11.10 -26.05 -7.36
N PRO A 43 11.30 -27.31 -7.80
CA PRO A 43 10.21 -28.25 -7.97
C PRO A 43 9.41 -28.48 -6.68
N ARG A 44 8.09 -28.51 -6.80
CA ARG A 44 7.08 -28.66 -5.72
C ARG A 44 6.85 -27.43 -4.84
N ILE A 45 7.36 -26.25 -5.23
CA ILE A 45 7.07 -24.98 -4.56
C ILE A 45 6.23 -24.11 -5.49
N GLU A 46 5.13 -23.56 -4.97
CA GLU A 46 4.37 -22.51 -5.65
C GLU A 46 4.95 -21.15 -5.29
N ILE A 47 5.26 -20.33 -6.29
CA ILE A 47 5.91 -19.03 -6.10
C ILE A 47 4.97 -17.93 -6.59
N TYR A 48 4.68 -16.98 -5.70
CA TYR A 48 3.85 -15.82 -5.99
C TYR A 48 4.61 -14.54 -5.70
N LEU A 49 4.56 -13.61 -6.65
CA LEU A 49 5.14 -12.27 -6.54
C LEU A 49 4.04 -11.29 -6.16
N LYS A 50 4.13 -10.71 -4.96
CA LYS A 50 3.27 -9.59 -4.57
C LYS A 50 3.84 -8.30 -5.15
N TYR A 51 3.26 -7.84 -6.27
CA TYR A 51 3.90 -6.81 -7.08
C TYR A 51 3.55 -5.38 -6.61
N ASP A 52 4.20 -4.92 -5.54
CA ASP A 52 3.93 -3.61 -4.93
C ASP A 52 4.51 -2.40 -5.69
N GLY A 53 5.22 -2.63 -6.80
CA GLY A 53 5.61 -1.59 -7.74
C GLY A 53 4.41 -0.95 -8.47
N PHE A 54 3.25 -1.61 -8.49
CA PHE A 54 2.01 -1.08 -9.07
C PHE A 54 1.25 -0.10 -8.15
N ASN A 55 1.77 0.17 -6.95
CA ASN A 55 1.24 1.26 -6.14
C ASN A 55 1.54 2.63 -6.80
N PRO A 56 0.76 3.68 -6.48
CA PRO A 56 0.87 4.99 -7.13
C PRO A 56 2.27 5.63 -7.10
N THR A 57 3.06 5.33 -6.07
CA THR A 57 4.42 5.88 -5.89
C THR A 57 5.52 4.86 -6.21
N GLY A 58 5.20 3.75 -6.87
CA GLY A 58 6.18 2.73 -7.26
C GLY A 58 6.70 1.83 -6.14
N SER A 59 6.13 1.87 -4.94
CA SER A 59 6.52 0.94 -3.85
C SER A 59 5.44 0.69 -2.82
N PHE A 60 5.70 -0.30 -1.95
CA PHE A 60 4.84 -0.64 -0.83
C PHE A 60 4.63 0.51 0.17
N LYS A 61 5.51 1.53 0.19
CA LYS A 61 5.43 2.66 1.14
C LYS A 61 4.11 3.42 1.00
N ALA A 62 3.49 3.42 -0.18
CA ALA A 62 2.17 4.03 -0.39
C ALA A 62 1.11 3.52 0.60
N ARG A 63 1.15 2.22 0.95
CA ARG A 63 0.23 1.59 1.91
C ARG A 63 0.35 2.15 3.33
N GLY A 64 1.55 2.51 3.74
CA GLY A 64 1.78 3.15 5.04
C GLY A 64 1.46 4.65 4.99
N MET A 65 1.82 5.31 3.88
CA MET A 65 1.64 6.75 3.73
C MET A 65 0.17 7.18 3.67
N THR A 66 -0.71 6.44 3.00
CA THR A 66 -2.17 6.68 3.02
C THR A 66 -2.71 6.76 4.45
N MET A 67 -2.30 5.82 5.32
CA MET A 67 -2.71 5.75 6.72
C MET A 67 -2.08 6.89 7.54
N ALA A 68 -0.78 7.13 7.38
CA ALA A 68 -0.08 8.19 8.10
C ALA A 68 -0.64 9.59 7.78
N VAL A 69 -0.86 9.89 6.50
CA VAL A 69 -1.42 11.16 6.03
C VAL A 69 -2.87 11.30 6.49
N THR A 70 -3.69 10.26 6.32
CA THR A 70 -5.08 10.28 6.81
C THR A 70 -5.14 10.58 8.31
N LYS A 71 -4.32 9.89 9.13
CA LYS A 71 -4.33 10.11 10.57
C LYS A 71 -3.77 11.48 10.98
N ALA A 72 -2.77 11.98 10.26
CA ALA A 72 -2.20 13.30 10.50
C ALA A 72 -3.25 14.39 10.29
N VAL A 73 -3.96 14.35 9.16
CA VAL A 73 -5.04 15.31 8.87
C VAL A 73 -6.19 15.18 9.86
N ASP A 74 -6.59 13.95 10.20
CA ASP A 74 -7.60 13.67 11.24
C ASP A 74 -7.23 14.20 12.64
N SER A 75 -5.94 14.44 12.88
CA SER A 75 -5.42 14.95 14.16
C SER A 75 -4.89 16.39 14.05
N ASP A 76 -5.33 17.14 13.03
CA ASP A 76 -4.98 18.55 12.79
C ASP A 76 -3.48 18.84 12.62
N TYR A 77 -2.71 17.87 12.10
CA TYR A 77 -1.33 18.13 11.66
C TYR A 77 -1.30 18.68 10.23
N ASP A 78 -0.51 19.73 10.02
CA ASP A 78 -0.28 20.38 8.73
C ASP A 78 1.00 19.89 8.01
N HIS A 79 1.88 19.19 8.72
CA HIS A 79 3.18 18.79 8.24
C HIS A 79 3.55 17.36 8.65
N LEU A 80 4.09 16.60 7.67
CA LEU A 80 4.72 15.30 7.89
C LEU A 80 6.17 15.34 7.42
N LYS A 81 7.06 14.74 8.22
CA LYS A 81 8.49 14.59 7.90
C LYS A 81 8.86 13.11 7.94
N SER A 82 9.60 12.65 6.94
CA SER A 82 10.16 11.30 6.87
C SER A 82 11.68 11.37 6.97
N ILE A 83 12.28 10.40 7.66
CA ILE A 83 13.73 10.20 7.73
C ILE A 83 14.19 9.02 6.86
N ILE A 84 13.27 8.40 6.13
CA ILE A 84 13.54 7.21 5.31
C ILE A 84 14.05 7.66 3.93
N GLY A 85 15.09 6.99 3.43
CA GLY A 85 15.61 7.18 2.07
C GLY A 85 14.56 6.96 0.96
N GLY A 86 14.86 7.51 -0.21
CA GLY A 86 14.00 7.47 -1.41
C GLY A 86 13.52 6.07 -1.82
N ILE A 87 12.54 6.04 -2.72
CA ILE A 87 11.99 4.79 -3.27
C ILE A 87 12.83 4.28 -4.45
N LEU A 88 13.37 5.21 -5.24
CA LEU A 88 14.28 4.92 -6.35
C LEU A 88 15.64 5.53 -6.01
N ASN A 89 16.69 4.77 -6.32
CA ASN A 89 18.06 5.27 -6.38
C ASN A 89 18.31 5.64 -7.85
N ASP A 90 17.88 6.82 -8.25
CA ASP A 90 18.50 7.49 -9.40
C ASP A 90 19.46 8.55 -8.85
#